data_AF-A0A7S0M586-F1
#
_entry.id   AF-A0A7S0M586-F1
#
_cell.length_a   1.000
_cell.length_b   1.000
_cell.length_c   1.000
_cell.angle_alpha   90.00
_cell.angle_beta   90.00
_cell.angle_gamma   90.00
#
_symmetry.space_group_name_H-M   'P 1'
#
loop_
_entity.id
_entity.type
_entity.pdbx_description
1 polymer ?
#
loop_
_entity_poly.entity_id
_entity_poly.type
_entity_poly.pdbx_seq_one_letter_code
_entity_poly.pdbx_strand_id
1 'polypeptide(L)'
;MRLCTDPWTLDPAALANPFQHLCNRCVQEHHEEYAEEDAEEGGCMWSVDTLKQYLSAHYPAPPGSDGPADGDALWQRIWTQIRQISLYVMHSVQELVDNRAGCFEWFGLDFMVDRDLHVWNLECNISPDLSRGTEVLERLVPA
;
A
#
# COMPACT_ATOMS: atom_id res chain seq x y z
N MET A 1 2.36 -4.26 0.05
CA MET A 1 2.45 -2.92 -0.55
C MET A 1 2.99 -3.07 -1.95
N ARG A 2 2.44 -2.36 -2.93
CA ARG A 2 2.91 -2.39 -4.33
C ARG A 2 3.87 -1.23 -4.56
N LEU A 3 5.01 -1.49 -5.21
CA LEU A 3 6.07 -0.52 -5.47
C LEU A 3 6.30 -0.34 -6.97
N CYS A 4 6.90 0.80 -7.30
CA CYS A 4 7.43 1.08 -8.64
C CYS A 4 8.82 0.45 -8.76
N THR A 5 9.14 -0.16 -9.91
CA THR A 5 10.46 -0.76 -10.17
C THR A 5 11.54 0.31 -10.37
N ASP A 6 11.20 1.40 -11.06
CA ASP A 6 12.16 2.48 -11.30
C ASP A 6 12.18 3.53 -10.18
N PRO A 7 13.33 4.18 -9.92
CA PRO A 7 13.44 5.27 -8.96
C PRO A 7 12.54 6.45 -9.28
N TRP A 8 11.86 6.98 -8.27
CA TRP A 8 10.97 8.12 -8.40
C TRP A 8 11.73 9.43 -8.70
N THR A 9 11.15 10.27 -9.57
CA THR A 9 11.64 11.62 -9.88
C THR A 9 10.49 12.56 -10.28
N LEU A 10 10.72 13.88 -10.26
CA LEU A 10 9.80 14.88 -10.82
C LEU A 10 10.38 15.55 -12.08
N ASP A 11 11.46 15.01 -12.65
CA ASP A 11 12.00 15.50 -13.91
C ASP A 11 10.92 15.40 -15.01
N PRO A 12 10.52 16.51 -15.64
CA PRO A 12 9.55 16.50 -16.73
C PRO A 12 9.88 15.53 -17.87
N ALA A 13 11.17 15.26 -18.11
CA ALA A 13 11.60 14.32 -19.12
C ALA A 13 11.26 12.86 -18.78
N ALA A 14 11.12 12.56 -17.49
CA ALA A 14 10.87 11.21 -16.98
C ALA A 14 9.39 10.95 -16.61
N LEU A 15 8.55 11.99 -16.56
CA LEU A 15 7.12 11.86 -16.21
C LEU A 15 6.32 10.90 -17.10
N ALA A 16 6.78 10.67 -18.34
CA ALA A 16 6.15 9.72 -19.25
C ALA A 16 6.51 8.25 -18.97
N ASN A 17 7.49 7.99 -18.09
CA ASN A 17 7.88 6.64 -17.70
C ASN A 17 6.85 6.06 -16.70
N PRO A 18 6.02 5.08 -17.11
CA PRO A 18 5.00 4.54 -16.24
C PRO A 18 5.59 3.72 -15.08
N PHE A 19 6.81 3.19 -15.24
CA PHE A 19 7.46 2.35 -14.23
C PHE A 19 7.91 3.13 -12.99
N GLN A 20 7.99 4.46 -13.06
CA GLN A 20 8.35 5.35 -11.94
C GLN A 20 7.14 5.85 -11.13
N HIS A 21 5.95 5.83 -11.73
CA HIS A 21 4.81 6.60 -11.23
C HIS A 21 3.54 5.77 -11.01
N LEU A 22 3.46 4.56 -11.59
CA LEU A 22 2.29 3.70 -11.49
C LEU A 22 2.66 2.39 -10.81
N CYS A 23 2.33 2.22 -9.53
CA CYS A 23 2.60 0.98 -8.80
C CYS A 23 1.65 -0.18 -9.15
N ASN A 24 0.83 -0.04 -10.20
CA ASN A 24 -0.07 -1.09 -10.65
C ASN A 24 0.73 -2.29 -11.16
N ARG A 25 0.41 -3.49 -10.68
CA ARG A 25 1.05 -4.73 -11.13
C ARG A 25 1.00 -4.91 -12.64
N CYS A 26 -0.15 -4.66 -13.28
CA CYS A 26 -0.32 -4.75 -14.72
C CYS A 26 0.59 -3.80 -15.53
N VAL A 27 1.14 -2.77 -14.89
CA VAL A 27 2.18 -1.92 -15.47
C VAL A 27 3.54 -2.53 -15.17
N GLN A 28 3.83 -2.73 -13.87
CA GLN A 28 5.16 -3.12 -13.38
C GLN A 28 5.62 -4.49 -13.90
N GLU A 29 4.71 -5.45 -14.10
CA GLU A 29 5.02 -6.80 -14.59
C GLU A 29 5.66 -6.83 -16.00
N HIS A 30 5.57 -5.72 -16.74
CA HIS A 30 6.18 -5.56 -18.05
C HIS A 30 7.60 -4.97 -18.01
N HIS A 31 8.13 -4.63 -16.83
CA HIS A 31 9.50 -4.14 -16.66
C HIS A 31 10.51 -5.30 -16.68
N GLU A 32 11.67 -5.12 -17.32
CA GLU A 32 12.68 -6.19 -17.46
C GLU A 32 13.27 -6.64 -16.11
N GLU A 33 13.35 -5.72 -15.14
CA GLU A 33 13.87 -5.97 -13.79
C GLU A 33 12.75 -6.22 -12.77
N TYR A 34 11.52 -6.50 -13.21
CA TYR A 34 10.42 -6.78 -12.30
C TYR A 34 10.66 -8.06 -11.50
N ALA A 35 10.62 -7.95 -10.17
CA ALA A 35 10.65 -9.09 -9.26
C ALA A 35 9.50 -9.01 -8.25
N GLU A 36 8.69 -10.06 -8.17
CA GLU A 36 7.51 -10.12 -7.28
C GLU A 36 7.85 -10.45 -5.81
N GLU A 37 9.13 -10.62 -5.52
CA GLU A 37 9.64 -11.08 -4.24
C GLU A 37 9.45 -10.01 -3.16
N ASP A 38 9.15 -10.46 -1.94
CA ASP A 38 9.13 -9.61 -0.74
C ASP A 38 10.56 -9.32 -0.29
N ALA A 39 11.14 -8.26 -0.84
CA ALA A 39 12.52 -7.88 -0.57
C ALA A 39 12.64 -6.35 -0.41
N GLU A 40 13.37 -5.89 0.61
CA GLU A 40 13.70 -4.47 0.79
C GLU A 40 14.41 -3.88 -0.44
N GLU A 41 15.21 -4.71 -1.14
CA GLU A 41 15.89 -4.34 -2.38
C GLU A 41 15.41 -5.20 -3.55
N GLY A 42 15.09 -4.56 -4.68
CA GLY A 42 14.75 -5.24 -5.94
C GLY A 42 13.32 -5.80 -6.03
N GLY A 43 12.59 -5.94 -4.91
CA GLY A 43 11.20 -6.41 -4.90
C GLY A 43 10.20 -5.30 -5.24
N CYS A 44 9.16 -5.63 -6.02
CA CYS A 44 8.04 -4.73 -6.34
C CYS A 44 6.87 -4.84 -5.33
N MET A 45 7.00 -5.74 -4.34
CA MET A 45 5.99 -6.00 -3.33
C MET A 45 6.63 -6.09 -1.96
N TRP A 46 6.11 -5.36 -0.98
CA TRP A 46 6.53 -5.49 0.42
C TRP A 46 5.44 -6.06 1.31
N SER A 47 5.78 -6.98 2.20
CA SER A 47 4.94 -7.27 3.36
C SER A 47 4.91 -6.10 4.35
N VAL A 48 4.00 -6.18 5.32
CA VAL A 48 3.95 -5.20 6.41
C VAL A 48 5.21 -5.29 7.29
N ASP A 49 5.82 -6.48 7.43
CA ASP A 49 7.03 -6.63 8.22
C ASP A 49 8.23 -5.99 7.55
N THR A 50 8.39 -6.16 6.23
CA THR A 50 9.37 -5.44 5.41
C THR A 50 9.17 -3.93 5.50
N LEU A 51 7.93 -3.45 5.41
CA LEU A 51 7.63 -2.03 5.60
C LEU A 51 8.04 -1.52 6.99
N LYS A 52 7.80 -2.27 8.06
CA LYS A 52 8.19 -1.86 9.42
C LYS A 52 9.70 -1.76 9.57
N GLN A 53 10.45 -2.68 8.97
CA GLN A 53 11.92 -2.64 8.96
C GLN A 53 12.41 -1.40 8.23
N TYR A 54 11.87 -1.13 7.04
CA TYR A 54 12.13 0.09 6.29
C TYR A 54 11.82 1.36 7.10
N LEU A 55 10.66 1.43 7.76
CA LEU A 55 10.27 2.58 8.59
C LEU A 55 11.25 2.80 9.75
N SER A 56 11.68 1.72 10.41
CA SER A 56 12.64 1.78 11.51
C SER A 56 14.01 2.30 11.06
N ALA A 57 14.45 1.91 9.85
CA ALA A 57 15.74 2.30 9.29
C ALA A 57 15.75 3.74 8.74
N HIS A 58 14.63 4.23 8.19
CA HIS A 58 14.61 5.47 7.40
C HIS A 58 13.92 6.67 8.07
N TYR A 59 13.14 6.47 9.13
CA TYR A 59 12.49 7.58 9.85
C TYR A 59 13.22 7.92 11.14
N PRO A 60 13.21 9.19 11.57
CA PRO A 60 13.84 9.60 12.81
C PRO A 60 13.07 9.06 14.03
N ALA A 61 13.81 8.64 15.04
CA ALA A 61 13.23 8.30 16.33
C ALA A 61 12.62 9.56 16.99
N PRO A 62 11.59 9.41 17.85
CA PRO A 62 11.03 10.52 18.61
C PRO A 62 12.09 11.26 19.44
N PRO A 63 11.97 12.58 19.66
CA PRO A 63 12.89 13.31 20.51
C PRO A 63 13.03 12.66 21.90
N GLY A 64 14.27 12.44 22.34
CA GLY A 64 14.57 11.81 23.64
C GLY A 64 14.58 10.28 23.63
N SER A 65 14.52 9.65 22.46
CA SER A 65 14.68 8.19 22.30
C SER A 65 16.15 7.85 22.05
N ASP A 66 16.64 6.80 22.71
CA ASP A 66 17.94 6.18 22.39
C ASP A 66 17.70 5.03 21.40
N GLY A 67 18.16 5.17 20.15
CA GLY A 67 18.07 4.12 19.13
C GLY A 67 17.31 4.51 17.84
N PRO A 68 17.07 3.55 16.94
CA PRO A 68 16.32 3.78 15.69
C PRO A 68 14.84 4.05 15.97
N ALA A 69 14.10 4.48 14.96
CA ALA A 69 12.65 4.63 15.09
C ALA A 69 11.98 3.27 15.33
N ASP A 70 10.88 3.27 16.08
CA ASP A 70 10.04 2.10 16.27
C ASP A 70 9.14 1.91 15.04
N GLY A 71 9.50 0.96 14.18
CA GLY A 71 8.75 0.63 12.98
C GLY A 71 7.32 0.16 13.25
N ASP A 72 7.07 -0.53 14.37
CA ASP A 72 5.72 -0.93 14.77
C ASP A 72 4.89 0.29 15.14
N ALA A 73 5.44 1.22 15.92
CA ALA A 73 4.74 2.45 16.29
C ALA A 73 4.41 3.32 15.05
N LEU A 74 5.35 3.44 14.11
CA LEU A 74 5.13 4.16 12.85
C LEU A 74 4.07 3.48 11.97
N TRP A 75 4.11 2.15 11.86
CA TRP A 75 3.06 1.39 11.18
C TRP A 75 1.70 1.59 11.84
N GLN A 76 1.61 1.59 13.18
CA GLN A 76 0.33 1.83 13.87
C GLN A 76 -0.25 3.23 13.56
N ARG A 77 0.60 4.24 13.36
CA ARG A 77 0.16 5.58 12.93
C ARG A 77 -0.44 5.57 11.52
N ILE A 78 0.18 4.83 10.58
CA ILE A 78 -0.36 4.64 9.22
C ILE A 78 -1.67 3.86 9.28
N TRP A 79 -1.68 2.73 9.97
CA TRP A 79 -2.82 1.82 10.08
C TRP A 79 -4.05 2.49 10.71
N THR A 80 -3.85 3.33 11.72
CA THR A 80 -4.93 4.10 12.34
C THR A 80 -5.61 5.03 11.33
N GLN A 81 -4.85 5.71 10.47
CA GLN A 81 -5.40 6.56 9.42
C GLN A 81 -6.13 5.74 8.35
N ILE A 82 -5.55 4.61 7.90
CA ILE A 82 -6.21 3.69 6.96
C ILE A 82 -7.59 3.29 7.49
N ARG A 83 -7.68 2.81 8.74
CA ARG A 83 -8.96 2.42 9.36
C ARG A 83 -9.96 3.57 9.41
N GLN A 84 -9.49 4.76 9.79
CA GLN A 84 -10.35 5.94 9.90
C GLN A 84 -10.90 6.36 8.53
N ILE A 85 -10.05 6.38 7.50
CA ILE A 85 -10.44 6.72 6.13
C ILE A 85 -11.40 5.67 5.57
N SER A 86 -11.14 4.37 5.77
CA SER A 86 -12.05 3.30 5.35
C SER A 86 -13.46 3.46 5.95
N LEU A 87 -13.54 3.81 7.24
CA LEU A 87 -14.83 4.10 7.88
C LEU A 87 -15.52 5.32 7.25
N TYR A 88 -14.78 6.39 6.96
CA TYR A 88 -15.35 7.57 6.32
C TYR A 88 -15.84 7.30 4.90
N VAL A 89 -15.11 6.53 4.11
CA VAL A 89 -15.55 6.11 2.77
C VAL A 89 -16.88 5.38 2.87
N MET A 90 -17.01 4.38 3.75
CA MET A 90 -18.25 3.61 3.91
C MET A 90 -19.40 4.46 4.47
N HIS A 91 -19.14 5.31 5.46
CA HIS A 91 -20.16 6.20 6.01
C HIS A 91 -20.67 7.22 4.99
N SER A 92 -19.80 7.71 4.09
CA SER A 92 -20.18 8.72 3.09
C SER A 92 -21.24 8.23 2.10
N VAL A 93 -21.35 6.92 1.91
CA VAL A 93 -22.29 6.28 0.98
C VAL A 93 -23.35 5.42 1.68
N GLN A 94 -23.37 5.38 3.01
CA GLN A 94 -24.21 4.45 3.78
C GLN A 94 -25.70 4.53 3.43
N GLU A 95 -26.21 5.71 3.08
CA GLU A 95 -27.62 5.94 2.73
C GLU A 95 -27.96 5.49 1.30
N LEU A 96 -26.94 5.32 0.45
CA LEU A 96 -27.08 4.86 -0.93
C LEU A 96 -26.96 3.33 -1.06
N VAL A 97 -26.43 2.66 -0.02
CA VAL A 97 -26.22 1.22 -0.02
C VAL A 97 -27.52 0.50 0.35
N ASP A 98 -28.03 -0.32 -0.58
CA ASP A 98 -29.18 -1.20 -0.34
C ASP A 98 -28.77 -2.41 0.51
N ASN A 99 -29.15 -2.39 1.79
CA ASN A 99 -28.80 -3.43 2.74
C ASN A 99 -29.73 -4.64 2.60
N ARG A 100 -29.27 -5.66 1.88
CA ARG A 100 -29.98 -6.94 1.70
C ARG A 100 -29.50 -7.99 2.69
N ALA A 101 -30.44 -8.59 3.42
CA ALA A 101 -30.13 -9.65 4.37
C ALA A 101 -29.40 -10.82 3.70
N GLY A 102 -28.27 -11.25 4.28
CA GLY A 102 -27.44 -12.32 3.73
C GLY A 102 -26.49 -11.92 2.61
N CYS A 103 -26.44 -10.63 2.23
CA CYS A 103 -25.47 -10.11 1.27
C CYS A 103 -24.32 -9.39 1.96
N PHE A 104 -23.15 -9.47 1.35
CA PHE A 104 -21.96 -8.70 1.70
C PHE A 104 -21.14 -8.45 0.43
N GLU A 105 -20.26 -7.46 0.47
CA GLU A 105 -19.42 -7.06 -0.66
C GLU A 105 -17.97 -6.90 -0.20
N TRP A 106 -17.02 -7.27 -1.05
CA TRP A 106 -15.61 -7.02 -0.80
C TRP A 106 -15.16 -5.76 -1.53
N PHE A 107 -14.55 -4.85 -0.77
CA PHE A 107 -13.97 -3.64 -1.33
C PHE A 107 -12.44 -3.70 -1.22
N GLY A 108 -11.76 -3.35 -2.31
CA GLY A 108 -10.34 -3.03 -2.30
C GLY A 108 -10.17 -1.52 -2.16
N LEU A 109 -9.51 -1.07 -1.09
CA LEU A 109 -9.21 0.35 -0.92
C LEU A 109 -7.73 0.59 -1.17
N ASP A 110 -7.44 1.47 -2.11
CA ASP A 110 -6.09 1.83 -2.48
C ASP A 110 -5.67 3.11 -1.77
N PHE A 111 -4.49 3.06 -1.14
CA PHE A 111 -3.94 4.15 -0.35
C PHE A 111 -2.53 4.50 -0.79
N MET A 112 -2.19 5.77 -0.68
CA MET A 112 -0.84 6.29 -0.80
C MET A 112 -0.40 6.88 0.54
N VAL A 113 0.84 6.62 0.93
CA VAL A 113 1.45 7.19 2.14
C VAL A 113 2.49 8.21 1.69
N ASP A 114 2.40 9.44 2.19
CA ASP A 114 3.39 10.46 1.90
C ASP A 114 4.61 10.40 2.84
N ARG A 115 5.60 11.23 2.55
CA ARG A 115 6.86 11.36 3.30
C ARG A 115 6.69 11.74 4.78
N ASP A 116 5.55 12.32 5.16
CA ASP A 116 5.25 12.75 6.52
C ASP A 116 4.34 11.73 7.23
N LEU A 117 4.11 10.57 6.60
CA LEU A 117 3.24 9.48 7.04
C LEU A 117 1.76 9.85 7.09
N HIS A 118 1.31 10.81 6.26
CA HIS A 118 -0.12 10.99 6.02
C HIS A 118 -0.61 9.96 5.01
N VAL A 119 -1.82 9.46 5.25
CA VAL A 119 -2.47 8.47 4.38
C VAL A 119 -3.52 9.15 3.53
N TRP A 120 -3.46 8.91 2.23
CA TRP A 120 -4.38 9.43 1.22
C TRP A 120 -5.11 8.27 0.56
N ASN A 121 -6.44 8.29 0.53
CA ASN A 121 -7.20 7.33 -0.28
C ASN A 121 -7.16 7.76 -1.76
N LEU A 122 -6.85 6.82 -2.64
CA LEU A 122 -6.81 7.04 -4.09
C LEU A 122 -8.12 6.62 -4.74
N GLU A 123 -8.54 5.39 -4.47
CA GLU A 123 -9.74 4.81 -5.07
C GLU A 123 -10.34 3.71 -4.18
N CYS A 124 -11.57 3.32 -4.54
CA CYS A 124 -12.29 2.20 -3.98
C CYS A 124 -12.72 1.29 -5.13
N ASN A 125 -12.20 0.06 -5.12
CA ASN A 125 -12.43 -0.95 -6.13
C ASN A 125 -13.50 -1.93 -5.65
N ILE A 126 -14.49 -2.16 -6.50
CA ILE A 126 -15.47 -3.24 -6.34
C ILE A 126 -14.86 -4.50 -6.96
N SER A 127 -15.02 -5.65 -6.30
CA SER A 127 -14.43 -6.93 -6.74
C SER A 127 -12.90 -6.87 -6.87
N PRO A 128 -12.18 -6.63 -5.75
CA PRO A 128 -10.73 -6.66 -5.77
C PRO A 128 -10.21 -8.00 -6.29
N ASP A 129 -9.06 -7.97 -6.97
CA ASP A 129 -8.43 -9.21 -7.44
C ASP A 129 -7.96 -10.06 -6.26
N LEU A 130 -8.62 -11.21 -6.08
CA LEU A 130 -8.27 -12.23 -5.10
C LEU A 130 -7.44 -13.36 -5.74
N SER A 131 -6.96 -13.18 -6.96
CA SER A 131 -6.04 -14.11 -7.59
C SER A 131 -4.76 -14.21 -6.75
N ARG A 132 -4.31 -15.44 -6.51
CA ARG A 132 -3.14 -15.76 -5.69
C ARG A 132 -1.86 -15.60 -6.52
N GLY A 133 -1.74 -14.48 -7.22
CA GLY A 133 -0.71 -14.30 -8.24
C GLY A 133 0.68 -13.92 -7.69
N THR A 134 0.84 -13.67 -6.39
CA THR A 134 2.14 -13.38 -5.75
C THR A 134 2.23 -14.17 -4.43
N GLU A 135 3.46 -14.44 -3.93
CA GLU A 135 3.65 -15.15 -2.65
C GLU A 135 2.94 -14.44 -1.49
N VAL A 136 2.97 -13.10 -1.49
CA VAL A 136 2.27 -12.29 -0.48
C VAL A 136 0.75 -12.48 -0.57
N LEU A 137 0.17 -12.46 -1.78
CA LEU A 137 -1.27 -12.70 -1.96
C LEU A 137 -1.66 -14.14 -1.63
N GLU A 138 -0.80 -15.12 -1.92
CA GLU A 138 -1.00 -16.52 -1.54
C GLU A 138 -1.18 -16.71 -0.04
N ARG A 139 -0.49 -15.90 0.77
CA ARG A 139 -0.58 -15.91 2.25
C ARG A 139 -1.79 -15.15 2.78
N LEU A 140 -2.24 -14.11 2.07
CA LEU A 140 -3.30 -13.21 2.53
C LEU A 140 -4.71 -13.65 2.11
N VAL A 141 -4.85 -14.31 0.97
CA VAL A 141 -6.14 -14.79 0.46
C VAL A 141 -6.39 -16.23 0.97
N PRO A 142 -7.43 -16.47 1.79
CA PRO A 142 -7.79 -17.80 2.28
C PRO A 142 -8.14 -18.75 1.13
N ALA A 143 -7.83 -20.05 1.30
CA ALA A 143 -8.18 -21.11 0.36
C ALA A 143 -9.68 -21.46 0.36
#